data_AF-A0A3L6LDL6-F1
#
_entry.id   AF-A0A3L6LDL6-F1
#
_cell.length_a   1.000
_cell.length_b   1.000
_cell.length_c   1.000
_cell.angle_alpha   90.00
_cell.angle_beta   90.00
_cell.angle_gamma   90.00
#
_symmetry.space_group_name_H-M   'P 1'
#
loop_
_entity.id
_entity.type
_entity.pdbx_description
1 polymer ?
#
loop_
_entity_poly.entity_id
_entity_poly.type
_entity_poly.pdbx_seq_one_letter_code
_entity_poly.pdbx_strand_id
1 'polypeptide(L)'
;MAGRHNWIRTCFSSPTSKYGLVKIYKVMNVSEESKAWVADPKNRVCDPPGSWICAGQYPPAKEIQDMLAKRIDYEQLEDFNRRNRSDAYYRAYMRQMG
;
A
#
# COMPACT_ATOMS: atom_id res chain seq x y z
N MET A 1 -22.05 -11.23 -15.51
CA MET A 1 -20.66 -11.31 -16.00
C MET A 1 -19.78 -10.55 -15.02
N ALA A 2 -19.18 -11.24 -14.04
CA ALA A 2 -18.28 -10.61 -13.07
C ALA A 2 -16.90 -10.46 -13.71
N GLY A 3 -16.68 -9.32 -14.37
CA GLY A 3 -15.37 -8.97 -14.89
C GLY A 3 -14.39 -8.80 -13.74
N ARG A 4 -13.16 -9.29 -13.89
CA ARG A 4 -12.07 -8.97 -12.98
C ARG A 4 -11.83 -7.45 -13.06
N HIS A 5 -12.46 -6.69 -12.18
CA HIS A 5 -12.28 -5.25 -12.06
C HIS A 5 -10.87 -5.01 -11.51
N ASN A 6 -9.86 -4.97 -12.38
CA ASN A 6 -8.50 -4.65 -11.96
C ASN A 6 -8.36 -3.13 -11.93
N TRP A 7 -8.40 -2.56 -10.71
CA TRP A 7 -8.35 -1.11 -10.48
C TRP A 7 -6.99 -0.50 -10.84
N ILE A 8 -5.94 -1.31 -10.81
CA ILE A 8 -4.59 -0.98 -11.27
C ILE A 8 -4.31 -1.80 -12.52
N ARG A 9 -4.46 -1.21 -13.70
CA ARG A 9 -4.41 -1.94 -14.98
C ARG A 9 -2.99 -2.39 -15.34
N THR A 10 -2.00 -1.56 -15.08
CA THR A 10 -0.59 -1.90 -15.35
C THR A 10 0.34 -1.22 -14.36
N CYS A 11 1.28 -2.00 -13.80
CA CYS A 11 2.44 -1.52 -13.06
C CYS A 11 3.70 -1.93 -13.82
N PHE A 12 4.64 -1.00 -13.96
CA PHE A 12 6.00 -1.31 -14.39
C PHE A 12 6.87 -1.46 -13.14
N SER A 13 7.44 -2.64 -12.92
CA SER A 13 8.43 -2.85 -11.86
C SER A 13 9.79 -2.34 -12.33
N SER A 14 10.39 -1.41 -11.59
CA SER A 14 11.80 -1.04 -11.77
C SER A 14 12.70 -2.02 -11.01
N PRO A 15 14.04 -1.87 -11.02
CA PRO A 15 14.95 -2.81 -10.38
C PRO A 15 14.65 -3.02 -8.90
N THR A 16 14.78 -4.27 -8.43
CA THR A 16 14.73 -4.61 -7.02
C THR A 16 16.08 -4.34 -6.36
N SER A 17 16.10 -3.99 -5.08
CA SER A 17 17.36 -3.83 -4.35
C SER A 17 18.17 -5.15 -4.34
N LYS A 18 19.48 -5.07 -4.07
CA LYS A 18 20.41 -6.22 -4.08
C LYS A 18 19.86 -7.44 -3.34
N TYR A 19 19.22 -7.22 -2.20
CA TYR A 19 18.66 -8.28 -1.37
C TYR A 19 17.15 -8.45 -1.55
N GLY A 20 16.49 -7.75 -2.48
CA GLY A 20 15.06 -7.87 -2.73
C GLY A 20 14.14 -7.20 -1.69
N LEU A 21 14.71 -6.45 -0.74
CA LEU A 21 14.00 -5.78 0.35
C LEU A 21 13.12 -4.62 -0.13
N VAL A 22 13.51 -4.01 -1.25
CA VAL A 22 12.80 -2.86 -1.81
C VAL A 22 12.44 -3.19 -3.25
N LYS A 23 11.15 -3.08 -3.56
CA LYS A 23 10.61 -3.17 -4.91
C LYS A 23 9.93 -1.86 -5.21
N ILE A 24 10.36 -1.19 -6.28
CA ILE A 24 9.79 0.07 -6.71
C ILE A 24 8.91 -0.22 -7.92
N TYR A 25 7.67 0.25 -7.85
CA TYR A 25 6.68 0.10 -8.90
C TYR A 25 6.26 1.48 -9.42
N LYS A 26 6.20 1.63 -10.74
CA LYS A 26 5.57 2.76 -11.40
C LYS A 26 4.18 2.35 -11.84
N VAL A 27 3.15 3.00 -11.29
CA VAL A 27 1.77 2.85 -11.75
C VAL A 27 1.65 3.50 -13.12
N MET A 28 1.32 2.71 -14.14
CA MET A 28 1.25 3.18 -15.52
C MET A 28 -0.18 3.55 -15.91
N ASN A 29 -1.13 2.66 -15.62
CA ASN A 29 -2.55 2.89 -15.90
C ASN A 29 -3.43 2.48 -14.72
N VAL A 30 -4.42 3.31 -14.44
CA VAL A 30 -5.46 3.12 -13.42
C VAL A 30 -6.80 3.08 -14.13
N SER A 31 -7.73 2.23 -13.71
CA SER A 31 -9.06 2.15 -14.33
C SER A 31 -9.84 3.46 -14.15
N GLU A 32 -10.75 3.76 -15.08
CA GLU A 32 -11.64 4.93 -14.94
C GLU A 32 -12.53 4.82 -13.70
N GLU A 33 -12.99 3.62 -13.38
CA GLU A 33 -13.73 3.29 -12.16
C GLU A 33 -12.95 3.70 -10.90
N SER A 34 -11.64 3.42 -10.87
CA SER A 34 -10.75 3.81 -9.78
C SER A 34 -10.59 5.32 -9.65
N LYS A 35 -10.43 6.01 -10.77
CA LYS A 35 -10.36 7.47 -10.78
C LYS A 35 -11.68 8.10 -10.33
N ALA A 36 -12.81 7.57 -10.78
CA ALA A 36 -14.13 8.06 -10.42
C ALA A 36 -14.41 7.89 -8.92
N TRP A 37 -14.02 6.75 -8.34
CA TRP A 37 -14.20 6.50 -6.91
C TRP A 37 -13.40 7.47 -6.04
N VAL A 38 -12.14 7.74 -6.39
CA VAL A 38 -11.28 8.70 -5.65
C VAL A 38 -11.78 10.14 -5.81
N ALA A 39 -12.41 10.46 -6.94
CA ALA A 39 -12.97 11.79 -7.20
C ALA A 39 -14.21 12.09 -6.35
N ASP A 40 -14.98 11.07 -5.94
CA ASP A 40 -16.18 11.24 -5.11
C ASP A 40 -15.81 11.70 -3.69
N PRO A 41 -16.24 12.91 -3.26
CA PRO A 41 -15.96 13.42 -1.92
C PRO A 41 -16.51 12.54 -0.79
N LYS A 42 -17.55 11.74 -1.05
CA LYS A 42 -18.16 10.84 -0.05
C LYS A 42 -17.21 9.71 0.37
N ASN A 43 -16.25 9.36 -0.49
CA ASN A 43 -15.26 8.33 -0.22
C ASN A 43 -14.04 8.88 0.54
N ARG A 44 -14.00 10.19 0.80
CA ARG A 44 -12.95 10.80 1.61
C ARG A 44 -13.28 10.61 3.08
N VAL A 45 -12.31 10.16 3.85
CA VAL A 45 -12.40 10.17 5.31
C VAL A 45 -11.59 11.32 5.84
N CYS A 46 -12.30 12.32 6.35
CA CYS A 46 -11.74 13.53 6.90
C CYS A 46 -11.89 13.52 8.41
N ASP A 47 -10.82 13.93 9.09
CA ASP A 47 -10.78 14.03 10.54
C ASP A 47 -10.15 15.37 10.93
N PRO A 48 -10.90 16.30 11.56
CA PRO A 48 -12.32 16.24 11.93
C PRO A 48 -13.28 16.32 10.73
N PRO A 49 -14.57 15.91 10.86
CA PRO A 49 -15.54 15.90 9.76
C PRO A 49 -15.79 17.30 9.20
N GLY A 50 -15.73 17.43 7.87
CA GLY A 50 -15.86 18.72 7.17
C GLY A 50 -14.59 19.57 7.13
N SER A 51 -13.48 19.09 7.72
CA SER A 51 -12.19 19.74 7.59
C SER A 51 -11.57 19.53 6.20
N TRP A 52 -10.51 20.29 5.92
CA TRP A 52 -9.67 20.11 4.74
C TRP A 52 -8.68 18.95 4.88
N ILE A 53 -8.60 18.32 6.06
CA ILE A 53 -7.69 17.22 6.38
C ILE A 53 -8.41 15.90 6.09
N CYS A 54 -8.25 15.41 4.87
CA CYS A 54 -8.81 14.14 4.44
C CYS A 54 -7.68 13.17 4.11
N ALA A 55 -7.58 12.08 4.88
CA ALA A 55 -6.65 11.02 4.55
C ALA A 55 -7.10 10.36 3.24
N GLY A 56 -6.15 10.16 2.32
CA GLY A 56 -6.41 9.44 1.09
C GLY A 56 -6.76 7.98 1.40
N GLN A 57 -7.87 7.50 0.85
CA GLN A 57 -8.27 6.09 0.96
C GLN A 57 -7.96 5.33 -0.32
N TYR A 58 -7.56 4.07 -0.15
CA TYR A 58 -7.49 3.15 -1.27
C TYR A 58 -8.89 2.63 -1.59
N PRO A 59 -9.24 2.49 -2.89
CA PRO A 59 -10.53 1.96 -3.29
C PRO A 59 -10.75 0.53 -2.78
N PRO A 60 -12.02 0.09 -2.65
CA PRO A 60 -12.40 -1.19 -2.03
C PRO A 60 -12.09 -2.42 -2.91
N ALA A 61 -11.21 -2.29 -3.90
CA ALA A 61 -10.81 -3.37 -4.79
C ALA A 61 -10.12 -4.49 -4.00
N LYS A 62 -10.62 -5.73 -4.12
CA LYS A 62 -10.14 -6.87 -3.36
C LYS A 62 -8.63 -7.06 -3.48
N GLU A 63 -8.07 -6.90 -4.69
CA GLU A 63 -6.65 -7.08 -4.96
C GLU A 63 -5.77 -6.07 -4.20
N ILE A 64 -6.27 -4.82 -4.07
CA ILE A 64 -5.57 -3.77 -3.33
C ILE A 64 -5.70 -4.04 -1.83
N GLN A 65 -6.89 -4.39 -1.36
CA GLN A 65 -7.12 -4.68 0.05
C GLN A 65 -6.34 -5.91 0.53
N ASP A 66 -6.27 -6.99 -0.26
CA ASP A 66 -5.49 -8.20 0.03
C ASP A 66 -3.98 -7.91 0.09
N MET A 67 -3.48 -6.98 -0.73
CA MET A 67 -2.10 -6.52 -0.67
C MET A 67 -1.85 -5.67 0.58
N LEU A 68 -2.73 -4.70 0.85
CA LEU A 68 -2.62 -3.81 2.00
C LEU A 68 -2.76 -4.55 3.34
N ALA A 69 -3.57 -5.61 3.40
CA ALA A 69 -3.71 -6.44 4.60
C ALA A 69 -2.40 -7.15 5.01
N LYS A 70 -1.49 -7.36 4.05
CA LYS A 70 -0.16 -7.96 4.28
C LYS A 70 0.90 -6.90 4.59
N ARG A 71 0.58 -5.62 4.50
CA ARG A 71 1.54 -4.54 4.71
C ARG A 71 1.99 -4.54 6.17
N ILE A 72 3.28 -4.29 6.37
CA ILE A 72 3.84 -3.96 7.67
C ILE A 72 4.18 -2.49 7.57
N ASP A 73 3.49 -1.66 8.35
CA ASP A 73 3.71 -0.22 8.35
C ASP A 73 5.11 0.09 8.89
N TYR A 74 5.84 0.96 8.21
CA TYR A 74 7.21 1.32 8.59
C TYR A 74 7.21 2.02 9.95
N GLU A 75 8.06 1.56 10.86
CA GLU A 75 8.21 2.16 12.18
C GLU A 75 9.12 3.39 12.06
N GLN A 76 8.70 4.50 12.69
CA GLN A 76 9.63 5.61 12.91
C GLN A 76 10.65 5.18 13.97
N LEU A 77 11.93 5.46 13.70
CA LEU A 77 13.05 5.03 14.55
C LEU A 77 12.95 5.57 15.98
N GLU A 78 12.20 6.65 16.20
CA GLU A 78 12.01 7.27 17.52
C GLU A 78 10.83 6.71 18.34
N ASP A 79 10.05 5.73 17.84
CA ASP A 79 8.98 5.08 18.64
C ASP A 79 9.56 3.95 19.52
N PHE A 80 10.28 4.34 20.58
CA PHE A 80 10.95 3.43 21.51
C PHE A 80 10.00 2.57 22.37
N ASN A 81 8.69 2.85 22.37
CA ASN A 81 7.70 2.24 23.27
C ASN A 81 6.99 1.00 22.70
N ARG A 82 7.26 0.60 21.45
CA ARG A 82 6.67 -0.61 20.87
C ARG A 82 7.40 -1.90 21.26
N ARG A 83 6.60 -2.91 21.61
CA ARG A 83 7.06 -4.23 22.10
C ARG A 83 7.37 -5.25 20.99
N ASN A 84 6.85 -5.06 19.78
CA ASN A 84 6.97 -6.01 18.68
C ASN A 84 7.94 -5.53 17.60
N ARG A 85 9.25 -5.58 17.89
CA ARG A 85 10.26 -5.36 16.84
C ARG A 85 10.23 -6.50 15.83
N SER A 86 10.28 -6.15 14.55
CA SER A 86 10.34 -7.10 13.44
C SER A 86 11.75 -7.69 13.22
N ASP A 87 12.64 -7.56 14.20
CA ASP A 87 14.05 -8.02 14.17
C ASP A 87 14.20 -9.50 13.79
N ALA A 88 13.31 -10.38 14.30
CA ALA A 88 13.35 -11.80 13.98
C ALA A 88 13.08 -12.05 12.48
N TYR A 89 12.14 -11.31 11.89
CA TYR A 89 11.85 -11.35 10.47
C TYR A 89 13.05 -10.87 9.65
N TYR A 90 13.65 -9.72 10.00
CA TYR A 90 14.83 -9.20 9.31
C TYR A 90 16.03 -10.15 9.39
N ARG A 91 16.29 -10.76 10.56
CA ARG A 91 17.38 -11.73 10.73
C ARG A 91 17.19 -13.00 9.92
N ALA A 92 15.97 -13.52 9.84
CA ALA A 92 15.67 -14.70 9.01
C ALA A 92 15.83 -14.39 7.52
N TYR A 93 15.36 -13.21 7.10
CA TYR A 93 15.47 -12.75 5.72
C TYR A 93 16.91 -12.61 5.25
N MET A 94 17.77 -11.95 6.04
CA MET A 94 19.18 -11.75 5.68
C MET A 94 19.96 -13.05 5.62
N ARG A 95 19.58 -14.08 6.40
CA ARG A 95 20.18 -15.43 6.31
C ARG A 95 19.82 -16.18 5.03
N GLN A 96 18.66 -15.90 4.45
CA GLN A 96 18.20 -16.57 3.23
C GLN A 96 18.76 -15.91 1.96
N MET A 97 18.99 -14.59 2.00
CA MET A 97 19.31 -13.77 0.83
C MET A 97 20.76 -13.26 0.79
N GLY A 98 21.51 -13.39 1.89
CA GLY A 98 22.93 -13.07 2.00
C GLY A 98 23.80 -14.28 1.72
#